data_AF-A0AAV1V600-F1
#
_entry.id   AF-A0AAV1V600-F1
#
_cell.length_a   1.000
_cell.length_b   1.000
_cell.length_c   1.000
_cell.angle_alpha   90.00
_cell.angle_beta   90.00
_cell.angle_gamma   90.00
#
_symmetry.space_group_name_H-M   'P 1'
#
loop_
_entity.id
_entity.type
_entity.pdbx_description
1 polymer ?
#
loop_
_entity_poly.entity_id
_entity_poly.type
_entity_poly.pdbx_seq_one_letter_code
_entity_poly.pdbx_strand_id
1 'polypeptide(L)'
;MRSLSASITMGPIPDHIKVPMFMNGLRHGPSRQALFKKVPKTMEEAIDIAMVEEQSYNSASRTAYYKPSAEKSEAPSMELGNADVICYHCG
;
A
#
# COMPACT_ATOMS: atom_id res chain seq x y z
N MET A 1 50.99 18.59 12.49
CA MET A 1 49.84 17.68 12.24
C MET A 1 48.93 18.38 11.22
N ARG A 2 48.79 17.85 10.00
CA ARG A 2 47.88 18.42 8.99
C ARG A 2 46.62 17.56 8.97
N SER A 3 45.56 18.04 9.61
CA SER A 3 44.25 17.39 9.61
C SER A 3 43.40 18.00 8.50
N LEU A 4 42.97 17.17 7.54
CA LEU A 4 41.94 17.53 6.56
C LEU A 4 40.59 17.24 7.21
N SER A 5 40.00 18.23 7.87
CA SER A 5 38.61 18.18 8.28
C SER A 5 37.73 18.42 7.04
N ALA A 6 37.30 17.35 6.38
CA ALA A 6 36.22 17.42 5.41
C ALA A 6 34.89 17.58 6.18
N SER A 7 34.61 18.79 6.67
CA SER A 7 33.26 19.14 7.08
C SER A 7 32.43 19.30 5.82
N ILE A 8 31.77 18.21 5.40
CA ILE A 8 30.63 18.32 4.49
C ILE A 8 29.53 19.04 5.29
N THR A 9 29.57 20.37 5.27
CA THR A 9 28.41 21.18 5.62
C THR A 9 27.46 21.09 4.42
N MET A 10 26.81 19.94 4.27
CA MET A 10 25.67 19.81 3.38
C MET A 10 24.49 20.43 4.11
N GLY A 11 23.90 21.49 3.53
CA GLY A 11 22.56 21.92 3.91
C GLY A 11 21.55 20.76 3.85
N PRO A 12 20.30 20.98 4.27
CA PRO A 12 19.29 19.94 4.21
C PRO A 12 19.20 19.34 2.81
N ILE A 13 19.23 18.01 2.72
CA ILE A 13 19.19 17.28 1.45
C ILE A 13 17.94 17.73 0.67
N PRO A 14 18.03 18.01 -0.65
CA PRO A 14 16.87 18.45 -1.40
C PRO A 14 15.86 17.30 -1.62
N ASP A 15 14.57 17.64 -1.74
CA ASP A 15 13.49 16.64 -1.76
C ASP A 15 13.51 15.74 -2.99
N HIS A 16 13.98 16.23 -4.14
CA HIS A 16 14.18 15.40 -5.33
C HIS A 16 15.21 14.26 -5.12
N ILE A 17 16.00 14.31 -4.05
CA ILE A 17 16.90 13.22 -3.61
C ILE A 17 16.26 12.43 -2.47
N LYS A 18 15.68 13.11 -1.47
CA LYS A 18 15.07 12.45 -0.30
C LYS A 18 13.88 11.57 -0.68
N VAL A 19 12.98 12.05 -1.55
CA VAL A 19 11.75 11.34 -1.92
C VAL A 19 12.06 10.02 -2.62
N PRO A 20 12.93 9.95 -3.65
CA PRO A 20 13.33 8.68 -4.23
C PRO A 20 14.06 7.75 -3.25
N MET A 21 14.91 8.28 -2.36
CA MET A 21 15.55 7.47 -1.32
C MET A 21 14.51 6.83 -0.39
N PHE A 22 13.54 7.60 0.07
CA PHE A 22 12.43 7.11 0.88
C PHE A 22 11.64 6.03 0.14
N MET A 23 11.21 6.30 -1.10
CA MET A 23 10.49 5.33 -1.93
C MET A 23 11.26 4.02 -2.15
N ASN A 24 12.57 4.09 -2.38
CA ASN A 24 13.40 2.91 -2.60
C ASN A 24 13.65 2.11 -1.31
N GLY A 25 13.70 2.80 -0.17
CA GLY A 25 13.85 2.19 1.16
C GLY A 25 12.62 1.42 1.64
N LEU A 26 11.44 1.66 1.05
CA LEU A 26 10.24 0.91 1.38
C LEU A 26 10.32 -0.54 0.89
N ARG A 27 9.79 -1.46 1.71
CA ARG A 27 9.55 -2.84 1.30
C ARG A 27 8.61 -2.87 0.09
N HIS A 28 8.73 -3.92 -0.73
CA HIS A 28 7.78 -4.12 -1.82
C HIS A 28 6.40 -4.37 -1.22
N GLY A 29 5.41 -3.57 -1.63
CA GLY A 29 4.07 -3.60 -1.06
C GLY A 29 3.19 -2.43 -1.53
N PRO A 30 1.95 -2.32 -1.01
CA PRO A 30 0.97 -1.33 -1.42
C PRO A 30 1.47 0.11 -1.28
N SER A 31 2.10 0.43 -0.14
CA SER A 31 2.64 1.76 0.16
C SER A 31 3.69 2.20 -0.86
N ARG A 32 4.63 1.31 -1.23
CA ARG A 32 5.62 1.57 -2.28
C ARG A 32 4.95 1.74 -3.65
N GLN A 33 4.00 0.88 -4.01
CA GLN A 33 3.28 0.96 -5.29
C GLN A 33 2.46 2.26 -5.42
N ALA A 34 1.82 2.70 -4.34
CA ALA A 34 1.04 3.93 -4.34
C ALA A 34 1.91 5.17 -4.60
N LEU A 35 3.11 5.21 -4.02
CA LEU A 35 4.07 6.30 -4.27
C LEU A 35 4.57 6.31 -5.72
N PHE A 36 4.81 5.15 -6.33
CA PHE A 36 5.16 5.09 -7.75
C PHE A 36 4.02 5.55 -8.67
N LYS A 37 2.76 5.40 -8.25
CA LYS A 37 1.60 5.90 -9.00
C LYS A 37 1.43 7.41 -8.86
N LYS A 38 1.57 7.95 -7.65
CA LYS A 38 1.31 9.37 -7.36
C LYS A 38 2.51 10.29 -7.63
N VAL A 39 3.74 9.78 -7.52
CA VAL A 39 5.01 10.51 -7.70
C VAL A 39 5.02 11.82 -6.89
N PRO A 40 5.08 11.73 -5.55
CA PRO A 40 5.03 12.91 -4.67
C PRO A 40 6.22 13.83 -4.90
N LYS A 41 6.01 15.13 -4.66
CA LYS A 41 7.04 16.17 -4.89
C LYS A 41 7.81 16.55 -3.63
N THR A 42 7.21 16.32 -2.47
CA THR A 42 7.79 16.63 -1.16
C THR A 42 7.86 15.39 -0.29
N MET A 43 8.65 15.47 0.78
CA MET A 43 8.78 14.38 1.73
C MET A 43 7.52 14.15 2.55
N GLU A 44 6.84 15.23 2.94
CA GLU A 44 5.61 15.18 3.73
C GLU A 44 4.51 14.45 2.96
N GLU A 45 4.34 14.79 1.68
CA GLU A 45 3.37 14.12 0.80
C GLU A 45 3.68 12.62 0.66
N ALA A 46 4.96 12.27 0.51
CA ALA A 46 5.38 10.87 0.41
C ALA A 46 5.10 10.09 1.71
N ILE A 47 5.30 10.70 2.87
CA ILE A 47 5.02 10.09 4.17
C ILE A 47 3.51 9.89 4.35
N ASP A 48 2.71 10.91 4.08
CA ASP A 48 1.25 10.84 4.23
C ASP A 48 0.64 9.75 3.35
N ILE A 49 1.06 9.67 2.07
CA ILE A 49 0.61 8.62 1.16
C ILE A 49 1.00 7.24 1.69
N ALA A 50 2.26 7.06 2.10
CA ALA A 50 2.74 5.78 2.59
C ALA A 50 1.98 5.32 3.84
N MET A 51 1.73 6.22 4.78
CA MET A 51 1.02 5.93 6.01
C MET A 51 -0.45 5.56 5.75
N VAL A 52 -1.15 6.34 4.93
CA VAL A 52 -2.57 6.09 4.61
C VAL A 52 -2.73 4.75 3.89
N GLU A 53 -1.86 4.43 2.94
CA GLU A 53 -1.93 3.17 2.19
C GLU A 53 -1.59 1.96 3.06
N GLU A 54 -0.61 2.09 3.94
CA GLU A 54 -0.27 1.02 4.89
C GLU A 54 -1.43 0.75 5.85
N GLN A 55 -2.09 1.80 6.36
CA GLN A 55 -3.26 1.66 7.22
C GLN A 55 -4.46 1.06 6.47
N SER A 56 -4.71 1.52 5.25
CA SER A 56 -5.77 0.99 4.38
C SER A 56 -5.57 -0.50 4.07
N TYR A 57 -4.33 -0.90 3.75
CA TYR A 57 -4.00 -2.30 3.51
C TYR A 57 -4.20 -3.16 4.77
N ASN A 58 -3.73 -2.69 5.92
CA ASN A 58 -3.87 -3.42 7.17
C ASN A 58 -5.32 -3.49 7.66
N SER A 59 -6.13 -2.44 7.46
CA SER A 59 -7.56 -2.45 7.80
C SER A 59 -8.34 -3.40 6.89
N ALA A 60 -8.10 -3.37 5.57
CA ALA A 60 -8.70 -4.28 4.62
C ALA A 60 -8.29 -5.75 4.86
N SER A 61 -7.03 -5.98 5.24
CA SER A 61 -6.58 -7.33 5.61
C SER A 61 -7.29 -7.83 6.87
N ARG A 62 -7.41 -7.00 7.91
CA ARG A 62 -8.12 -7.36 9.14
C ARG A 62 -9.60 -7.65 8.90
N THR A 63 -10.29 -6.89 8.05
CA THR A 63 -11.69 -7.16 7.70
C THR A 63 -11.84 -8.43 6.85
N ALA A 64 -10.86 -8.77 6.01
CA ALA A 64 -10.87 -10.03 5.26
C ALA A 64 -10.63 -11.26 6.16
N TYR A 65 -9.84 -11.13 7.23
CA TYR A 65 -9.60 -12.20 8.21
C TYR A 65 -10.74 -12.37 9.21
N TYR A 66 -11.42 -11.29 9.61
CA TYR A 66 -12.67 -11.36 10.37
C TYR A 66 -13.83 -11.63 9.40
N LYS A 67 -13.90 -12.86 8.86
CA LYS A 67 -15.20 -13.34 8.37
C LYS A 67 -16.14 -13.35 9.58
N PRO A 68 -17.19 -12.52 9.63
CA PRO A 68 -18.26 -12.78 10.57
C PRO A 68 -18.74 -14.19 10.22
N SER A 69 -18.74 -15.10 11.19
CA SER A 69 -19.52 -16.32 11.06
C SER A 69 -20.89 -15.89 10.57
N ALA A 70 -21.30 -16.41 9.41
CA ALA A 70 -22.57 -16.09 8.80
C ALA A 70 -23.69 -16.57 9.74
N GLU A 71 -24.02 -15.78 10.74
CA GLU A 71 -25.32 -15.82 11.37
C GLU A 71 -26.28 -15.26 10.32
N LYS A 72 -26.92 -16.23 9.66
CA LYS A 72 -28.12 -16.18 8.82
C LYS A 72 -28.94 -14.89 9.00
N SER A 73 -28.48 -13.80 8.39
CA SER A 73 -29.33 -12.64 8.12
C SER A 73 -30.04 -12.97 6.81
N GLU A 74 -31.32 -13.30 6.93
CA GLU A 74 -32.22 -13.63 5.84
C GLU A 74 -32.47 -12.37 5.00
N ALA A 75 -31.51 -12.06 4.11
CA ALA A 75 -31.74 -11.18 2.99
C ALA A 75 -32.54 -11.95 1.93
N PRO A 76 -33.50 -11.31 1.22
CA PRO A 76 -34.26 -11.99 0.18
C PRO A 76 -33.32 -12.60 -0.85
N SER A 77 -33.44 -13.91 -1.04
CA SER A 77 -32.72 -14.69 -2.05
C SER A 77 -32.95 -14.06 -3.41
N MET A 78 -31.89 -13.53 -4.04
CA MET A 78 -31.92 -13.39 -5.48
C MET A 78 -31.75 -14.80 -6.05
N GLU A 79 -32.87 -15.47 -6.30
CA GLU A 79 -32.93 -16.69 -7.09
C GLU A 79 -32.31 -16.40 -8.46
N LEU A 80 -31.03 -16.74 -8.62
CA LEU A 80 -30.41 -16.92 -9.92
C LEU A 80 -31.06 -18.16 -10.54
N GLY A 81 -32.21 -17.94 -11.19
CA GLY A 81 -32.93 -18.98 -11.91
C GLY A 81 -31.98 -19.74 -12.81
N ASN A 82 -31.90 -21.05 -12.56
CA ASN A 82 -31.28 -22.13 -13.35
C ASN A 82 -30.59 -21.66 -14.64
N ALA A 83 -29.40 -21.09 -14.51
CA ALA A 83 -28.46 -21.02 -15.61
C ALA A 83 -27.68 -22.34 -15.59
N ASP A 84 -27.76 -23.11 -16.67
CA ASP A 84 -26.97 -24.33 -16.87
C ASP A 84 -25.48 -24.02 -16.60
N VAL A 85 -25.01 -24.40 -15.41
CA VAL A 85 -23.60 -24.25 -15.04
C VAL A 85 -22.83 -25.31 -15.82
N ILE A 86 -22.33 -24.94 -17.00
CA ILE A 86 -21.41 -25.78 -17.75
C ILE A 86 -20.09 -25.81 -16.98
N CYS A 87 -19.80 -26.96 -16.35
CA CYS A 87 -18.53 -27.21 -15.69
C CYS A 87 -17.47 -27.53 -16.75
N TYR A 88 -16.55 -26.59 -17.02
CA TYR A 88 -15.49 -26.80 -18.02
C TYR A 88 -14.26 -27.54 -17.49
N HIS A 89 -14.20 -27.88 -16.19
CA HIS A 89 -13.06 -28.55 -15.52
C HIS A 89 -13.52 -29.58 -14.46
N CYS A 90 -14.65 -30.25 -14.69
CA CYS A 90 -15.00 -31.42 -13.88
C CYS A 90 -14.27 -32.64 -14.48
N GLY A 91 -13.10 -32.94 -13.92
CA GLY A 91 -12.36 -34.19 -14.16
C GLY A 91 -12.76 -35.29 -13.19
#